data_AF-A0A2V7KCI5-F1
#
_entry.id   AF-A0A2V7KCI5-F1
#
_cell.length_a   1.000
_cell.length_b   1.000
_cell.length_c   1.000
_cell.angle_alpha   90.00
_cell.angle_beta   90.00
_cell.angle_gamma   90.00
#
_symmetry.space_group_name_H-M   'P 1'
#
loop_
_entity.id
_entity.type
_entity.pdbx_description
1 polymer ?
#
loop_
_entity_poly.entity_id
_entity_poly.type
_entity_poly.pdbx_seq_one_letter_code
_entity_poly.pdbx_strand_id
1 'polypeptide(L)'
;MLNSEFGNVWGYKGSTGDVDWSWDYHRAINAFRRHPKLAGWLYTEHHDVINEWNGYWRFDRSRKETGFGDIARGMTLRDLHAPLYTAVGDSELSRAVWPGERVEVPLYASFLTGSTAYGDSLTLRTELRGWNALGEEKRYSSSTSRIPYRPWMSQPLAPLSVTMPDEPATVVLSVSLEDSTGAVLHRNFTTFVPAGTPPDTVRLADGRRARIVHVPATAVHDAHWSLKQWAVLGDRKLDGAGSGYFEYRMPWPAGLDPRTVERAMFIVEASAKRLNGKDRDSTLADNGDYMRGGGFHDPSRNPNSYPMTGEHPFPSAVTVRVNGVVAGHYPLADDPADSRGILSWQAQPHDGHLYEAGSYGELLRVAVPPEALSAAARTKEIVVRLEVDETLPGGLAIYGARFGRYPVDPTVIFVLR
;
A
#
# COMPACT_ATOMS: atom_id res chain seq x y z
N MET A 1 -6.74 -33.60 -6.20
CA MET A 1 -5.81 -33.25 -5.10
C MET A 1 -6.46 -32.14 -4.29
N LEU A 2 -6.56 -32.28 -2.97
CA LEU A 2 -7.02 -31.21 -2.09
C LEU A 2 -5.79 -30.60 -1.42
N ASN A 3 -5.64 -29.28 -1.46
CA ASN A 3 -4.66 -28.63 -0.59
C ASN A 3 -5.27 -28.51 0.81
N SER A 4 -5.09 -29.54 1.62
CA SER A 4 -5.76 -29.66 2.92
C SER A 4 -5.32 -28.63 3.95
N GLU A 5 -4.25 -27.87 3.67
CA GLU A 5 -3.74 -26.80 4.52
C GLU A 5 -2.80 -25.88 3.73
N PHE A 6 -3.06 -24.57 3.76
CA PHE A 6 -2.11 -23.56 3.34
C PHE A 6 -2.26 -22.27 4.15
N GLY A 7 -1.19 -21.50 4.23
CA GLY A 7 -1.13 -20.21 4.90
C GLY A 7 0.19 -19.51 4.56
N ASN A 8 0.27 -18.22 4.85
CA ASN A 8 1.50 -17.43 4.65
C ASN A 8 2.61 -17.79 5.67
N VAL A 9 2.27 -18.38 6.82
CA VAL A 9 3.20 -18.77 7.91
C VAL A 9 4.42 -19.55 7.42
N TRP A 10 4.23 -20.46 6.47
CA TRP A 10 5.29 -21.34 5.97
C TRP A 10 6.03 -20.80 4.74
N GLY A 11 5.60 -19.65 4.21
CA GLY A 11 6.19 -19.02 3.02
C GLY A 11 7.50 -18.28 3.29
N TYR A 12 7.81 -18.00 4.56
CA TYR A 12 8.92 -17.15 4.97
C TYR A 12 9.81 -17.81 6.03
N LYS A 13 11.10 -17.48 6.00
CA LYS A 13 12.09 -17.96 6.96
C LYS A 13 11.74 -17.43 8.34
N GLY A 14 11.55 -18.34 9.30
CA GLY A 14 11.24 -17.99 10.68
C GLY A 14 9.78 -17.62 10.96
N SER A 15 8.83 -18.02 10.10
CA SER A 15 7.40 -17.67 10.19
C SER A 15 7.11 -16.18 9.93
N THR A 16 5.86 -15.79 9.67
CA THR A 16 5.49 -14.39 9.36
C THR A 16 5.23 -13.53 10.59
N GLY A 17 4.74 -14.12 11.70
CA GLY A 17 4.05 -13.36 12.73
C GLY A 17 2.77 -12.70 12.20
N ASP A 18 2.30 -11.62 12.84
CA ASP A 18 1.13 -10.87 12.35
C ASP A 18 1.53 -9.97 11.20
N VAL A 19 0.95 -10.20 10.03
CA VAL A 19 1.22 -9.50 8.77
C VAL A 19 -0.07 -9.41 7.96
N ASP A 20 -0.05 -8.61 6.90
CA ASP A 20 -1.06 -8.66 5.85
C ASP A 20 -1.09 -10.04 5.17
N TRP A 21 -1.93 -10.93 5.69
CA TRP A 21 -2.14 -12.26 5.11
C TRP A 21 -2.91 -12.19 3.80
N SER A 22 -3.67 -11.10 3.56
CA SER A 22 -4.63 -11.02 2.47
C SER A 22 -3.98 -10.91 1.09
N TRP A 23 -2.79 -10.33 1.01
CA TRP A 23 -2.00 -10.26 -0.23
C TRP A 23 -1.54 -11.63 -0.71
N ASP A 24 -0.87 -12.40 0.16
CA ASP A 24 -0.42 -13.75 -0.16
C ASP A 24 -1.59 -14.71 -0.35
N TYR A 25 -2.67 -14.52 0.41
CA TYR A 25 -3.91 -15.26 0.21
C TYR A 25 -4.49 -15.02 -1.18
N HIS A 26 -4.57 -13.77 -1.61
CA HIS A 26 -5.05 -13.42 -2.95
C HIS A 26 -4.17 -14.04 -4.04
N ARG A 27 -2.84 -14.01 -3.91
CA ARG A 27 -1.90 -14.73 -4.80
C ARG A 27 -2.21 -16.23 -4.87
N ALA A 28 -2.36 -16.86 -3.71
CA ALA A 28 -2.65 -18.29 -3.62
C ALA A 28 -3.98 -18.66 -4.28
N ILE A 29 -5.05 -17.91 -4.01
CA ILE A 29 -6.36 -18.14 -4.64
C ILE A 29 -6.28 -17.96 -6.16
N ASN A 30 -5.61 -16.92 -6.63
CA ASN A 30 -5.34 -16.74 -8.05
C ASN A 30 -4.62 -17.97 -8.65
N ALA A 31 -3.58 -18.46 -7.99
CA ALA A 31 -2.86 -19.65 -8.43
C ALA A 31 -3.75 -20.90 -8.44
N PHE A 32 -4.48 -21.18 -7.37
CA PHE A 32 -5.32 -22.38 -7.26
C PHE A 32 -6.44 -22.39 -8.30
N ARG A 33 -7.06 -21.24 -8.56
CA ARG A 33 -8.12 -21.09 -9.57
C ARG A 33 -7.65 -21.37 -11.00
N ARG A 34 -6.35 -21.24 -11.28
CA ARG A 34 -5.72 -21.57 -12.58
C ARG A 34 -5.43 -23.07 -12.75
N HIS A 35 -5.56 -23.88 -11.69
CA HIS A 35 -5.18 -25.30 -11.70
C HIS A 35 -6.39 -26.21 -11.44
N PRO A 36 -7.17 -26.61 -12.48
CA PRO A 36 -8.41 -27.38 -12.31
C PRO A 36 -8.24 -28.78 -11.67
N LYS A 37 -7.00 -29.28 -11.56
CA LYS A 37 -6.71 -30.53 -10.84
C LYS A 37 -6.74 -30.38 -9.31
N LEU A 38 -6.70 -29.15 -8.81
CA LEU A 38 -6.95 -28.83 -7.40
C LEU A 38 -8.46 -28.85 -7.16
N ALA A 39 -8.91 -29.83 -6.36
CA ALA A 39 -10.31 -30.06 -6.06
C ALA A 39 -10.81 -29.23 -4.86
N GLY A 40 -9.93 -28.44 -4.24
CA GLY A 40 -10.24 -27.55 -3.13
C GLY A 40 -9.00 -27.19 -2.31
N TRP A 41 -9.18 -26.26 -1.39
CA TRP A 41 -8.15 -25.76 -0.47
C TRP A 41 -8.77 -25.42 0.88
N LEU A 42 -7.95 -25.49 1.93
CA LEU A 42 -8.32 -25.05 3.28
C LEU A 42 -7.26 -24.08 3.80
N TYR A 43 -7.67 -22.85 4.08
CA TYR A 43 -6.77 -21.87 4.68
C TYR A 43 -6.66 -22.12 6.18
N THR A 44 -5.44 -22.36 6.65
CA THR A 44 -5.13 -22.38 8.07
C THR A 44 -4.62 -20.98 8.42
N GLU A 45 -5.32 -20.19 9.23
CA GLU A 45 -6.51 -20.55 10.03
C GLU A 45 -7.60 -19.47 10.04
N HIS A 46 -8.73 -19.77 10.66
CA HIS A 46 -9.84 -18.82 10.74
C HIS A 46 -9.57 -17.69 11.75
N HIS A 47 -8.89 -17.97 12.87
CA HIS A 47 -8.53 -16.98 13.89
C HIS A 47 -7.11 -17.24 14.33
N ASP A 48 -6.33 -16.19 14.63
CA ASP A 48 -4.99 -16.35 15.20
C ASP A 48 -5.04 -17.27 16.43
N VAL A 49 -4.05 -18.16 16.54
CA VAL A 49 -3.75 -18.91 17.76
C VAL A 49 -2.55 -18.29 18.48
N ILE A 50 -2.20 -18.82 19.65
CA ILE A 50 -1.22 -18.24 20.59
C ILE A 50 0.19 -18.03 20.02
N ASN A 51 0.44 -18.51 18.80
CA ASN A 51 1.76 -18.56 18.20
C ASN A 51 1.80 -18.46 16.66
N GLU A 52 0.64 -18.45 16.01
CA GLU A 52 0.47 -18.20 14.58
C GLU A 52 -0.56 -17.07 14.44
N TRP A 53 -0.17 -16.00 13.74
CA TRP A 53 -0.94 -14.75 13.70
C TRP A 53 -1.45 -14.44 12.29
N ASN A 54 -1.82 -15.49 11.55
CA ASN A 54 -2.24 -15.41 10.15
C ASN A 54 -3.73 -15.67 9.93
N GLY A 55 -4.54 -15.68 10.99
CA GLY A 55 -5.96 -15.88 10.91
C GLY A 55 -6.68 -14.71 10.23
N TYR A 56 -7.89 -14.98 9.70
CA TYR A 56 -8.80 -13.93 9.21
C TYR A 56 -9.19 -12.95 10.33
N TRP A 57 -9.18 -13.44 11.56
CA TRP A 57 -9.54 -12.73 12.78
C TRP A 57 -8.40 -12.84 13.79
N ARG A 58 -8.31 -11.87 14.69
CA ARG A 58 -7.35 -11.93 15.79
C ARG A 58 -7.73 -13.00 16.83
N PHE A 59 -6.79 -13.29 17.72
CA PHE A 59 -6.98 -14.23 18.83
C PHE A 59 -8.20 -13.87 19.69
N ASP A 60 -8.40 -12.57 19.95
CA ASP A 60 -9.53 -11.99 20.68
C ASP A 60 -10.82 -11.83 19.86
N ARG A 61 -10.83 -12.29 18.60
CA ARG A 61 -11.94 -12.22 17.65
C ARG A 61 -12.26 -10.81 17.12
N SER A 62 -11.37 -9.85 17.31
CA SER A 62 -11.43 -8.58 16.55
C SER A 62 -11.04 -8.80 15.08
N ARG A 63 -11.59 -7.96 14.19
CA ARG A 63 -11.37 -8.07 12.74
C ARG A 63 -9.97 -7.60 12.31
N LYS A 64 -9.47 -8.27 11.28
CA LYS A 64 -8.42 -7.74 10.38
C LYS A 64 -9.05 -7.18 9.11
N GLU A 65 -8.50 -6.10 8.58
CA GLU A 65 -8.97 -5.44 7.37
C GLU A 65 -8.07 -5.77 6.18
N THR A 66 -8.64 -6.26 5.07
CA THR A 66 -7.84 -6.63 3.90
C THR A 66 -7.48 -5.45 2.99
N GLY A 67 -8.18 -4.31 3.12
CA GLY A 67 -8.03 -3.18 2.20
C GLY A 67 -8.59 -3.40 0.78
N PHE A 68 -9.17 -4.57 0.46
CA PHE A 68 -9.62 -4.89 -0.91
C PHE A 68 -10.65 -3.91 -1.46
N GLY A 69 -11.61 -3.45 -0.64
CA GLY A 69 -12.64 -2.51 -1.08
C GLY A 69 -12.07 -1.15 -1.54
N ASP A 70 -10.94 -0.74 -0.96
CA ASP A 70 -10.24 0.49 -1.32
C ASP A 70 -9.38 0.33 -2.57
N ILE A 71 -9.00 -0.89 -2.93
CA ILE A 71 -8.21 -1.24 -4.12
C ILE A 71 -9.11 -1.50 -5.32
N ALA A 72 -10.11 -2.36 -5.14
CA ALA A 72 -11.16 -2.65 -6.13
C ALA A 72 -12.52 -2.37 -5.50
N ARG A 73 -13.20 -1.31 -5.98
CA ARG A 73 -14.43 -0.81 -5.36
C ARG A 73 -15.48 -1.91 -5.21
N GLY A 74 -15.92 -2.15 -3.96
CA GLY A 74 -16.91 -3.16 -3.61
C GLY A 74 -16.38 -4.61 -3.58
N MET A 75 -15.07 -4.81 -3.74
CA MET A 75 -14.43 -6.12 -3.53
C MET A 75 -14.35 -6.41 -2.04
N THR A 76 -14.61 -7.67 -1.71
CA THR A 76 -14.56 -8.22 -0.36
C THR A 76 -13.82 -9.54 -0.37
N LEU A 77 -13.53 -10.11 0.80
CA LEU A 77 -12.98 -11.47 0.89
C LEU A 77 -13.87 -12.51 0.18
N ARG A 78 -15.19 -12.30 0.10
CA ARG A 78 -16.12 -13.22 -0.56
C ARG A 78 -15.86 -13.36 -2.06
N ASP A 79 -15.32 -12.32 -2.71
CA ASP A 79 -14.98 -12.39 -4.13
C ASP A 79 -13.87 -13.41 -4.40
N LEU A 80 -12.95 -13.65 -3.45
CA LEU A 80 -11.94 -14.72 -3.56
C LEU A 80 -12.57 -16.13 -3.56
N HIS A 81 -13.77 -16.26 -3.02
CA HIS A 81 -14.53 -17.51 -2.94
C HIS A 81 -15.70 -17.58 -3.93
N ALA A 82 -15.84 -16.60 -4.83
CA ALA A 82 -16.96 -16.58 -5.77
C ALA A 82 -17.01 -17.86 -6.62
N PRO A 83 -18.21 -18.38 -6.95
CA PRO A 83 -18.35 -19.56 -7.80
C PRO A 83 -17.92 -19.25 -9.24
N LEU A 84 -18.14 -18.02 -9.70
CA LEU A 84 -17.61 -17.50 -10.95
C LEU A 84 -16.38 -16.66 -10.61
N TYR A 85 -15.18 -17.10 -10.99
CA TYR A 85 -13.95 -16.40 -10.66
C TYR A 85 -13.16 -16.11 -11.93
N THR A 86 -12.77 -14.85 -12.13
CA THR A 86 -11.79 -14.46 -13.14
C THR A 86 -10.48 -14.16 -12.44
N ALA A 87 -9.49 -15.01 -12.72
CA ALA A 87 -8.13 -14.86 -12.24
C ALA A 87 -7.41 -13.88 -13.17
N VAL A 88 -6.83 -12.81 -12.60
CA VAL A 88 -6.25 -11.69 -13.36
C VAL A 88 -4.74 -11.61 -13.12
N GLY A 89 -3.99 -11.31 -14.18
CA GLY A 89 -2.54 -11.13 -14.11
C GLY A 89 -1.76 -12.44 -13.98
N ASP A 90 -0.50 -12.32 -13.58
CA ASP A 90 0.40 -13.45 -13.33
C ASP A 90 0.29 -13.92 -11.87
N SER A 91 1.26 -14.73 -11.41
CA SER A 91 1.35 -15.17 -10.00
C SER A 91 1.65 -14.02 -9.04
N GLU A 92 2.24 -12.93 -9.54
CA GLU A 92 2.48 -11.71 -8.78
C GLU A 92 1.30 -10.75 -8.92
N LEU A 93 0.89 -10.15 -7.80
CA LEU A 93 -0.19 -9.16 -7.78
C LEU A 93 0.26 -7.77 -8.19
N SER A 94 1.57 -7.53 -8.23
CA SER A 94 2.16 -6.25 -8.59
C SER A 94 3.36 -6.46 -9.50
N ARG A 95 3.54 -5.57 -10.49
CA ARG A 95 4.62 -5.62 -11.46
C ARG A 95 5.18 -4.24 -11.75
N ALA A 96 6.51 -4.14 -11.81
CA ALA A 96 7.18 -2.94 -12.32
C ALA A 96 7.10 -2.91 -13.84
N VAL A 97 6.75 -1.75 -14.39
CA VAL A 97 6.56 -1.51 -15.82
C VAL A 97 7.13 -0.14 -16.19
N TRP A 98 7.33 0.10 -17.49
CA TRP A 98 7.72 1.41 -17.97
C TRP A 98 6.51 2.33 -18.14
N PRO A 99 6.68 3.66 -17.96
CA PRO A 99 5.68 4.62 -18.39
C PRO A 99 5.30 4.42 -19.87
N GLY A 100 4.00 4.45 -20.17
CA GLY A 100 3.46 4.23 -21.51
C GLY A 100 3.52 2.79 -22.03
N GLU A 101 4.05 1.82 -21.25
CA GLU A 101 4.16 0.42 -21.66
C GLU A 101 2.78 -0.17 -21.96
N ARG A 102 2.69 -0.93 -23.06
CA ARG A 102 1.52 -1.76 -23.36
C ARG A 102 1.75 -3.17 -22.80
N VAL A 103 0.93 -3.57 -21.85
CA VAL A 103 1.02 -4.84 -21.14
C VAL A 103 -0.14 -5.76 -21.56
N GLU A 104 0.17 -7.02 -21.84
CA GLU A 104 -0.82 -8.09 -21.99
C GLU A 104 -1.03 -8.76 -20.64
N VAL A 105 -2.22 -8.60 -20.06
CA VAL A 105 -2.56 -9.12 -18.73
C VAL A 105 -3.31 -10.44 -18.89
N PRO A 106 -2.73 -11.58 -18.47
CA PRO A 106 -3.39 -12.86 -18.59
C PRO A 106 -4.70 -12.93 -17.81
N LEU A 107 -5.67 -13.62 -18.39
CA LEU A 107 -6.95 -13.91 -17.77
C LEU A 107 -7.22 -15.40 -17.76
N TYR A 108 -7.82 -15.89 -16.68
CA TYR A 108 -8.24 -17.28 -16.56
C TYR A 108 -9.65 -17.36 -15.96
N ALA A 109 -10.55 -18.03 -16.67
CA ALA A 109 -11.89 -18.32 -16.18
C ALA A 109 -11.86 -19.55 -15.27
N SER A 110 -12.41 -19.44 -14.06
CA SER A 110 -12.63 -20.53 -13.11
C SER A 110 -14.08 -20.48 -12.64
N PHE A 111 -14.98 -21.04 -13.45
CA PHE A 111 -16.43 -21.01 -13.26
C PHE A 111 -16.90 -22.34 -12.69
N LEU A 112 -16.90 -22.44 -11.36
CA LEU A 112 -17.21 -23.64 -10.59
C LEU A 112 -18.70 -23.69 -10.24
N THR A 113 -19.55 -23.61 -11.26
CA THR A 113 -21.01 -23.71 -11.12
C THR A 113 -21.63 -24.47 -12.28
N GLY A 114 -22.68 -25.22 -11.97
CA GLY A 114 -23.52 -25.93 -12.95
C GLY A 114 -24.63 -25.07 -13.55
N SER A 115 -24.80 -23.82 -13.11
CA SER A 115 -25.94 -22.98 -13.49
C SER A 115 -25.96 -22.64 -14.98
N THR A 116 -27.09 -22.83 -15.65
CA THR A 116 -27.31 -22.36 -17.03
C THR A 116 -27.96 -20.98 -17.10
N ALA A 117 -28.29 -20.37 -15.95
CA ALA A 117 -29.04 -19.12 -15.88
C ALA A 117 -28.29 -17.90 -16.44
N TYR A 118 -26.97 -17.98 -16.56
CA TYR A 118 -26.12 -16.89 -17.05
C TYR A 118 -25.98 -16.83 -18.58
N GLY A 119 -26.68 -17.71 -19.31
CA GLY A 119 -26.61 -17.76 -20.77
C GLY A 119 -25.32 -18.40 -21.29
N ASP A 120 -24.76 -17.85 -22.36
CA ASP A 120 -23.53 -18.34 -23.01
C ASP A 120 -22.33 -17.38 -22.86
N SER A 121 -22.55 -16.23 -22.21
CA SER A 121 -21.55 -15.18 -22.08
C SER A 121 -21.82 -14.24 -20.92
N LEU A 122 -20.74 -13.70 -20.36
CA LEU A 122 -20.74 -12.74 -19.26
C LEU A 122 -20.08 -11.43 -19.71
N THR A 123 -20.33 -10.35 -18.99
CA THR A 123 -19.71 -9.04 -19.23
C THR A 123 -18.51 -8.88 -18.31
N LEU A 124 -17.32 -8.68 -18.87
CA LEU A 124 -16.12 -8.30 -18.12
C LEU A 124 -15.91 -6.79 -18.26
N ARG A 125 -15.95 -6.06 -17.15
CA ARG A 125 -15.55 -4.64 -17.10
C ARG A 125 -14.18 -4.51 -16.47
N THR A 126 -13.43 -3.54 -16.96
CA THR A 126 -12.12 -3.20 -16.41
C THR A 126 -12.01 -1.71 -16.15
N GLU A 127 -11.25 -1.36 -15.11
CA GLU A 127 -10.85 0.02 -14.82
C GLU A 127 -9.40 0.03 -14.35
N LEU A 128 -8.60 0.87 -15.01
CA LEU A 128 -7.25 1.24 -14.59
C LEU A 128 -7.31 2.59 -13.89
N ARG A 129 -7.06 2.59 -12.57
CA ARG A 129 -6.99 3.81 -11.75
C ARG A 129 -5.77 3.75 -10.84
N GLY A 130 -5.37 4.87 -10.28
CA GLY A 130 -4.23 4.89 -9.36
C GLY A 130 -3.82 6.27 -8.96
N TRP A 131 -2.62 6.39 -8.39
CA TRP A 131 -2.07 7.64 -7.89
C TRP A 131 -0.80 7.99 -8.67
N ASN A 132 -0.69 9.23 -9.11
CA ASN A 132 0.53 9.75 -9.73
C ASN A 132 1.58 10.15 -8.68
N ALA A 133 2.75 10.61 -9.14
CA ALA A 133 3.84 11.10 -8.29
C ALA A 133 3.53 12.36 -7.45
N LEU A 134 2.32 12.92 -7.53
CA LEU A 134 1.82 14.00 -6.67
C LEU A 134 0.74 13.50 -5.69
N GLY A 135 0.51 12.18 -5.64
CA GLY A 135 -0.52 11.53 -4.84
C GLY A 135 -1.94 11.87 -5.29
N GLU A 136 -2.13 12.32 -6.53
CA GLU A 136 -3.45 12.59 -7.11
C GLU A 136 -4.05 11.30 -7.65
N GLU A 137 -5.28 10.98 -7.25
CA GLU A 137 -6.00 9.84 -7.84
C GLU A 137 -6.44 10.19 -9.28
N LYS A 138 -6.16 9.29 -10.22
CA LYS A 138 -6.53 9.41 -11.62
C LYS A 138 -7.16 8.11 -12.13
N ARG A 139 -8.10 8.26 -13.06
CA ARG A 139 -8.62 7.18 -13.89
C ARG A 139 -7.95 7.27 -15.27
N TYR A 140 -7.29 6.20 -15.69
CA TYR A 140 -6.48 6.19 -16.90
C TYR A 140 -7.20 5.53 -18.07
N SER A 141 -7.86 4.39 -17.83
CA SER A 141 -8.61 3.70 -18.86
C SER A 141 -9.71 2.82 -18.27
N SER A 142 -10.66 2.44 -19.11
CA SER A 142 -11.67 1.45 -18.78
C SER A 142 -12.12 0.74 -20.04
N SER A 143 -12.51 -0.52 -19.92
CA SER A 143 -13.05 -1.28 -21.05
C SER A 143 -14.24 -2.14 -20.62
N THR A 144 -14.99 -2.62 -21.61
CA THR A 144 -16.03 -3.61 -21.40
C THR A 144 -15.96 -4.60 -22.55
N SER A 145 -15.99 -5.88 -22.23
CA SER A 145 -15.93 -6.96 -23.21
C SER A 145 -16.89 -8.08 -22.81
N ARG A 146 -17.27 -8.91 -23.78
CA ARG A 146 -18.00 -10.15 -23.54
C ARG A 146 -17.00 -11.30 -23.47
N ILE A 147 -17.13 -12.13 -22.45
CA ILE A 147 -16.35 -13.36 -22.32
C ILE A 147 -17.28 -14.57 -22.39
N PRO A 148 -16.83 -15.70 -22.99
CA PRO A 148 -17.65 -16.89 -23.06
C PRO A 148 -17.91 -17.45 -21.65
N TYR A 149 -19.11 -18.00 -21.47
CA TYR A 149 -19.51 -18.69 -20.26
C TYR A 149 -20.08 -20.06 -20.62
N ARG A 150 -19.64 -21.08 -19.88
CA ARG A 150 -20.26 -22.40 -19.85
C ARG A 150 -20.21 -22.92 -18.42
N PRO A 151 -21.19 -23.72 -17.98
CA PRO A 151 -21.09 -24.44 -16.71
C PRO A 151 -19.76 -25.19 -16.60
N TRP A 152 -19.15 -25.13 -15.41
CA TRP A 152 -17.87 -25.80 -15.12
C TRP A 152 -16.68 -25.39 -16.01
N MET A 153 -16.73 -24.21 -16.64
CA MET A 153 -15.66 -23.72 -17.50
C MET A 153 -14.42 -23.35 -16.68
N SER A 154 -13.30 -24.01 -16.99
CA SER A 154 -11.99 -23.71 -16.41
C SER A 154 -10.94 -23.70 -17.52
N GLN A 155 -10.58 -22.51 -18.02
CA GLN A 155 -9.63 -22.36 -19.12
C GLN A 155 -9.07 -20.93 -19.22
N PRO A 156 -7.95 -20.73 -19.92
CA PRO A 156 -7.48 -19.40 -20.29
C PRO A 156 -8.52 -18.64 -21.11
N LEU A 157 -8.55 -17.32 -20.90
CA LEU A 157 -9.27 -16.35 -21.72
C LEU A 157 -8.27 -15.55 -22.56
N ALA A 158 -8.77 -14.77 -23.53
CA ALA A 158 -7.93 -13.78 -24.20
C ALA A 158 -7.37 -12.78 -23.16
N PRO A 159 -6.08 -12.43 -23.24
CA PRO A 159 -5.49 -11.45 -22.32
C PRO A 159 -6.10 -10.05 -22.52
N LEU A 160 -6.02 -9.22 -21.48
CA LEU A 160 -6.37 -7.80 -21.56
C LEU A 160 -5.15 -7.02 -22.04
N SER A 161 -5.31 -6.27 -23.11
CA SER A 161 -4.30 -5.34 -23.57
C SER A 161 -4.50 -3.99 -22.89
N VAL A 162 -3.56 -3.58 -22.04
CA VAL A 162 -3.67 -2.37 -21.22
C VAL A 162 -2.44 -1.49 -21.40
N THR A 163 -2.64 -0.22 -21.74
CA THR A 163 -1.57 0.78 -21.78
C THR A 163 -1.42 1.45 -20.43
N MET A 164 -0.21 1.45 -19.90
CA MET A 164 0.16 2.09 -18.63
C MET A 164 0.20 3.62 -18.78
N PRO A 165 -0.01 4.38 -17.69
CA PRO A 165 0.20 5.82 -17.68
C PRO A 165 1.58 6.19 -18.22
N ASP A 166 1.66 7.31 -18.95
CA ASP A 166 2.92 7.91 -19.41
C ASP A 166 3.54 8.85 -18.35
N GLU A 167 3.33 8.51 -17.08
CA GLU A 167 3.85 9.23 -15.92
C GLU A 167 4.14 8.23 -14.79
N PRO A 168 5.05 8.54 -13.84
CA PRO A 168 5.26 7.70 -12.68
C PRO A 168 3.98 7.59 -11.84
N ALA A 169 3.61 6.35 -11.51
CA ALA A 169 2.35 6.06 -10.83
C ALA A 169 2.36 4.72 -10.10
N THR A 170 1.39 4.54 -9.21
CA THR A 170 0.95 3.23 -8.68
C THR A 170 -0.47 3.02 -9.18
N VAL A 171 -0.70 2.00 -10.01
CA VAL A 171 -2.01 1.75 -10.63
C VAL A 171 -2.56 0.37 -10.31
N VAL A 172 -3.88 0.32 -10.21
CA VAL A 172 -4.69 -0.87 -9.99
C VAL A 172 -5.52 -1.10 -11.24
N LEU A 173 -5.36 -2.27 -11.86
CA LEU A 173 -6.27 -2.78 -12.87
C LEU A 173 -7.31 -3.65 -12.15
N SER A 174 -8.49 -3.06 -11.93
CA SER A 174 -9.64 -3.78 -11.36
C SER A 174 -10.49 -4.40 -12.46
N VAL A 175 -11.07 -5.56 -12.17
CA VAL A 175 -12.05 -6.23 -13.05
C VAL A 175 -13.34 -6.54 -12.29
N SER A 176 -14.47 -6.43 -12.96
CA SER A 176 -15.76 -6.97 -12.49
C SER A 176 -16.37 -7.88 -13.56
N LEU A 177 -16.96 -8.98 -13.10
CA LEU A 177 -17.72 -9.89 -13.94
C LEU A 177 -19.21 -9.71 -13.64
N GLU A 178 -20.01 -9.48 -14.68
CA GLU A 178 -21.44 -9.17 -14.57
C GLU A 178 -22.28 -10.12 -15.43
N ASP A 179 -23.49 -10.43 -14.96
CA ASP A 179 -24.51 -11.11 -15.77
C ASP A 179 -25.21 -10.15 -16.77
N SER A 180 -26.22 -10.65 -17.48
CA SER A 180 -27.00 -9.87 -18.44
C SER A 180 -27.90 -8.80 -17.79
N THR A 181 -28.17 -8.90 -16.49
CA THR A 181 -28.94 -7.91 -15.73
C THR A 181 -28.06 -6.78 -15.18
N GLY A 182 -26.74 -6.95 -15.24
CA GLY A 182 -25.76 -6.05 -14.65
C GLY A 182 -25.42 -6.38 -13.19
N ALA A 183 -25.87 -7.53 -12.67
CA ALA A 183 -25.50 -7.96 -11.33
C ALA A 183 -24.03 -8.38 -11.31
N VAL A 184 -23.26 -7.84 -10.35
CA VAL A 184 -21.83 -8.17 -10.21
C VAL A 184 -21.69 -9.51 -9.52
N LEU A 185 -21.08 -10.46 -10.23
CA LEU A 185 -20.87 -11.85 -9.81
C LEU A 185 -19.49 -12.05 -9.16
N HIS A 186 -18.51 -11.22 -9.53
CA HIS A 186 -17.12 -11.35 -9.09
C HIS A 186 -16.32 -10.06 -9.29
N ARG A 187 -15.33 -9.83 -8.44
CA ARG A 187 -14.32 -8.78 -8.57
C ARG A 187 -12.91 -9.31 -8.32
N ASN A 188 -11.94 -8.76 -9.03
CA ASN A 188 -10.53 -9.08 -8.81
C ASN A 188 -9.66 -7.88 -9.22
N PHE A 189 -8.38 -7.91 -8.87
CA PHE A 189 -7.43 -6.91 -9.34
C PHE A 189 -6.03 -7.49 -9.53
N THR A 190 -5.22 -6.74 -10.28
CA THR A 190 -3.76 -6.77 -10.28
C THR A 190 -3.25 -5.33 -10.31
N THR A 191 -1.98 -5.11 -10.04
CA THR A 191 -1.40 -3.78 -9.88
C THR A 191 -0.13 -3.63 -10.70
N PHE A 192 0.18 -2.40 -11.08
CA PHE A 192 1.38 -2.06 -11.82
C PHE A 192 2.00 -0.80 -11.25
N VAL A 193 3.33 -0.71 -11.34
CA VAL A 193 4.10 0.46 -10.92
C VAL A 193 4.93 0.95 -12.10
N PRO A 194 4.37 1.87 -12.93
CA PRO A 194 5.15 2.68 -13.85
C PRO A 194 6.19 3.49 -13.08
N ALA A 195 7.43 3.03 -13.06
CA ALA A 195 8.49 3.68 -12.29
C ALA A 195 9.08 4.88 -13.06
N GLY A 196 9.49 5.90 -12.33
CA GLY A 196 10.23 7.03 -12.89
C GLY A 196 10.30 8.20 -11.93
N THR A 197 11.08 9.21 -12.29
CA THR A 197 11.17 10.47 -11.54
C THR A 197 10.23 11.50 -12.17
N PRO A 198 9.37 12.15 -11.39
CA PRO A 198 8.54 13.22 -11.94
C PRO A 198 9.41 14.39 -12.42
N PRO A 199 9.04 15.09 -13.50
CA PRO A 199 9.80 16.23 -13.98
C PRO A 199 9.74 17.40 -13.00
N ASP A 200 10.79 18.22 -12.91
CA ASP A 200 10.87 19.43 -12.07
C ASP A 200 9.75 20.45 -12.33
N THR A 201 9.09 20.35 -13.49
CA THR A 201 7.93 21.16 -13.86
C THR A 201 6.79 20.25 -14.23
N VAL A 202 5.66 20.41 -13.54
CA VAL A 202 4.45 19.60 -13.73
C VAL A 202 3.25 20.49 -14.07
N ARG A 203 2.21 19.86 -14.61
CA ARG A 203 0.86 20.43 -14.70
C ARG A 203 0.00 19.76 -13.64
N LEU A 204 -0.63 20.57 -12.78
CA LEU A 204 -1.57 20.09 -11.78
C LEU A 204 -2.90 19.71 -12.44
N ALA A 205 -3.77 19.01 -11.69
CA ALA A 205 -5.09 18.62 -12.18
C ALA A 205 -5.96 19.80 -12.67
N ASP A 206 -5.78 20.99 -12.10
CA ASP A 206 -6.47 22.22 -12.52
C ASP A 206 -5.81 22.94 -13.71
N GLY A 207 -4.80 22.32 -14.33
CA GLY A 207 -4.08 22.85 -15.47
C GLY A 207 -3.01 23.89 -15.13
N ARG A 208 -2.84 24.32 -13.87
CA ARG A 208 -1.76 25.25 -13.52
C ARG A 208 -0.39 24.61 -13.59
N ARG A 209 0.62 25.43 -13.88
CA ARG A 209 2.02 24.99 -13.85
C ARG A 209 2.52 25.01 -12.40
N ALA A 210 3.33 24.01 -12.06
CA ALA A 210 4.05 24.00 -10.81
C ALA A 210 5.50 23.61 -11.01
N ARG A 211 6.38 24.13 -10.14
CA ARG A 211 7.74 23.60 -9.94
C ARG A 211 7.71 22.67 -8.75
N ILE A 212 8.44 21.56 -8.81
CA ILE A 212 8.54 20.62 -7.69
C ILE A 212 10.00 20.47 -7.25
N VAL A 213 10.19 20.22 -5.96
CA VAL A 213 11.44 19.75 -5.36
C VAL A 213 11.06 18.60 -4.44
N HIS A 214 11.76 17.49 -4.55
CA HIS A 214 11.55 16.32 -3.72
C HIS A 214 12.88 15.81 -3.18
N VAL A 215 12.81 15.14 -2.04
CA VAL A 215 13.96 14.48 -1.41
C VAL A 215 13.54 13.08 -0.95
N PRO A 216 14.43 12.07 -0.98
CA PRO A 216 14.10 10.74 -0.47
C PRO A 216 13.57 10.79 0.97
N ALA A 217 12.69 9.86 1.34
CA ALA A 217 12.15 9.76 2.71
C ALA A 217 13.23 9.75 3.80
N THR A 218 14.38 9.13 3.55
CA THR A 218 15.50 9.06 4.50
C THR A 218 16.48 10.23 4.42
N ALA A 219 16.26 11.21 3.55
CA ALA A 219 17.13 12.39 3.40
C ALA A 219 16.83 13.46 4.46
N VAL A 220 16.65 13.02 5.71
CA VAL A 220 16.46 13.89 6.87
C VAL A 220 17.76 14.62 7.18
N HIS A 221 17.65 15.92 7.38
CA HIS A 221 18.77 16.76 7.80
C HIS A 221 19.02 16.61 9.31
N ASP A 222 17.95 16.53 10.10
CA ASP A 222 18.01 16.39 11.56
C ASP A 222 16.82 15.56 12.04
N ALA A 223 17.02 14.81 13.12
CA ALA A 223 16.00 13.95 13.69
C ALA A 223 16.30 13.63 15.16
N HIS A 224 15.24 13.52 15.95
CA HIS A 224 15.33 13.07 17.34
C HIS A 224 14.08 12.28 17.68
N TRP A 225 14.24 11.11 18.29
CA TRP A 225 13.14 10.24 18.72
C TRP A 225 13.41 9.70 20.12
N SER A 226 12.41 9.77 20.99
CA SER A 226 12.56 9.38 22.40
C SER A 226 12.74 7.88 22.60
N LEU A 227 12.32 7.04 21.63
CA LEU A 227 12.52 5.60 21.68
C LEU A 227 13.55 5.10 20.67
N LYS A 228 13.26 5.17 19.37
CA LYS A 228 14.12 4.61 18.32
C LYS A 228 13.84 5.24 16.95
N GLN A 229 14.87 5.24 16.10
CA GLN A 229 14.76 5.54 14.67
C GLN A 229 15.44 4.44 13.84
N TRP A 230 14.86 4.06 12.71
CA TRP A 230 15.48 3.13 11.76
C TRP A 230 14.95 3.35 10.33
N ALA A 231 15.69 2.87 9.34
CA ALA A 231 15.29 2.89 7.94
C ALA A 231 14.94 1.49 7.45
N VAL A 232 14.01 1.40 6.50
CA VAL A 232 13.52 0.12 5.95
C VAL A 232 13.89 0.02 4.48
N LEU A 233 14.47 -1.13 4.10
CA LEU A 233 14.93 -1.44 2.74
C LEU A 233 15.82 -0.34 2.13
N GLY A 234 16.77 0.16 2.93
CA GLY A 234 17.67 1.24 2.53
C GLY A 234 17.02 2.60 2.75
N ASP A 235 16.64 3.26 1.66
CA ASP A 235 16.17 4.66 1.63
C ASP A 235 14.66 4.82 1.46
N ARG A 236 13.90 3.72 1.58
CA ARG A 236 12.51 3.63 1.09
C ARG A 236 11.46 4.07 2.12
N LYS A 237 11.73 3.88 3.40
CA LYS A 237 10.89 4.32 4.52
C LYS A 237 11.77 4.65 5.72
N LEU A 238 11.37 5.66 6.49
CA LEU A 238 12.04 6.08 7.72
C LEU A 238 11.04 6.04 8.88
N ASP A 239 11.42 5.36 9.95
CA ASP A 239 10.60 5.16 11.14
C ASP A 239 11.17 5.88 12.34
N GLY A 240 10.29 6.51 13.11
CA GLY A 240 10.58 7.16 14.38
C GLY A 240 9.53 6.80 15.41
N ALA A 241 9.92 6.19 16.52
CA ALA A 241 9.01 5.74 17.56
C ALA A 241 9.04 6.65 18.80
N GLY A 242 7.87 6.84 19.41
CA GLY A 242 7.67 7.72 20.56
C GLY A 242 7.32 9.16 20.15
N SER A 243 7.75 10.11 20.94
CA SER A 243 7.78 11.54 20.59
C SER A 243 9.09 11.90 19.87
N GLY A 244 9.07 12.94 19.05
CA GLY A 244 10.25 13.28 18.27
C GLY A 244 9.96 14.10 17.03
N TYR A 245 10.91 14.15 16.12
CA TYR A 245 10.73 14.82 14.84
C TYR A 245 11.64 14.29 13.73
N PHE A 246 11.21 14.56 12.50
CA PHE A 246 12.06 14.57 11.31
C PHE A 246 12.10 15.98 10.71
N GLU A 247 13.29 16.46 10.35
CA GLU A 247 13.51 17.72 9.63
C GLU A 247 14.09 17.46 8.24
N TYR A 248 13.44 18.01 7.23
CA TYR A 248 13.92 18.05 5.85
C TYR A 248 14.36 19.46 5.47
N ARG A 249 15.43 19.55 4.68
CA ARG A 249 15.87 20.78 4.05
C ARG A 249 15.87 20.62 2.55
N MET A 250 15.07 21.43 1.88
CA MET A 250 14.85 21.35 0.44
C MET A 250 15.31 22.66 -0.21
N PRO A 251 16.16 22.62 -1.25
CA PRO A 251 16.62 23.83 -1.89
C PRO A 251 15.47 24.55 -2.58
N TRP A 252 15.48 25.88 -2.55
CA TRP A 252 14.61 26.65 -3.42
C TRP A 252 14.95 26.34 -4.89
N PRO A 253 13.95 26.06 -5.76
CA PRO A 253 14.22 25.62 -7.12
C PRO A 253 15.11 26.61 -7.89
N ALA A 254 16.14 26.11 -8.55
CA ALA A 254 17.01 26.93 -9.37
C ALA A 254 16.21 27.68 -10.45
N GLY A 255 16.50 28.98 -10.59
CA GLY A 255 15.85 29.87 -11.55
C GLY A 255 14.38 30.22 -11.26
N LEU A 256 13.79 29.76 -10.15
CA LEU A 256 12.42 30.13 -9.78
C LEU A 256 12.41 31.54 -9.16
N ASP A 257 11.82 32.50 -9.88
CA ASP A 257 11.55 33.84 -9.36
C ASP A 257 10.42 33.78 -8.31
N PRO A 258 10.67 34.16 -7.04
CA PRO A 258 9.66 34.17 -5.99
C PRO A 258 8.39 34.97 -6.35
N ARG A 259 8.50 35.98 -7.21
CA ARG A 259 7.36 36.81 -7.64
C ARG A 259 6.39 36.05 -8.56
N THR A 260 6.82 34.93 -9.13
CA THR A 260 6.00 34.07 -9.99
C THR A 260 5.28 32.98 -9.21
N VAL A 261 5.62 32.79 -7.92
CA VAL A 261 4.99 31.78 -7.06
C VAL A 261 3.71 32.37 -6.46
N GLU A 262 2.59 31.70 -6.69
CA GLU A 262 1.29 32.02 -6.09
C GLU A 262 1.22 31.45 -4.66
N ARG A 263 1.57 30.17 -4.51
CA ARG A 263 1.50 29.41 -3.25
C ARG A 263 2.41 28.18 -3.33
N ALA A 264 2.68 27.57 -2.18
CA ALA A 264 3.36 26.28 -2.13
C ALA A 264 2.64 25.29 -1.21
N MET A 265 2.86 24.00 -1.47
CA MET A 265 2.33 22.89 -0.68
C MET A 265 3.43 21.87 -0.45
N PHE A 266 3.56 21.38 0.77
CA PHE A 266 4.37 20.21 1.10
C PHE A 266 3.47 18.97 1.11
N ILE A 267 3.88 17.92 0.41
CA ILE A 267 3.20 16.63 0.39
C ILE A 267 4.13 15.52 0.87
N VAL A 268 3.59 14.58 1.62
CA VAL A 268 4.30 13.41 2.14
C VAL A 268 3.30 12.31 2.49
N GLU A 269 3.66 11.05 2.27
CA GLU A 269 2.93 9.93 2.86
C GLU A 269 3.50 9.64 4.26
N ALA A 270 2.62 9.65 5.27
CA ALA A 270 3.00 9.46 6.66
C ALA A 270 1.95 8.67 7.45
N SER A 271 2.39 7.93 8.47
CA SER A 271 1.51 7.22 9.41
C SER A 271 2.04 7.36 10.83
N ALA A 272 1.24 6.94 11.83
CA ALA A 272 1.79 6.65 13.14
C ALA A 272 2.83 5.54 13.03
N LYS A 273 3.70 5.40 14.03
CA LYS A 273 4.69 4.32 14.06
C LYS A 273 4.87 3.75 15.46
N ARG A 274 4.45 2.51 15.63
CA ARG A 274 4.66 1.75 16.85
C ARG A 274 6.10 1.24 16.93
N LEU A 275 6.67 1.23 18.14
CA LEU A 275 7.84 0.41 18.45
C LEU A 275 7.39 -1.05 18.64
N ASN A 276 7.37 -1.80 17.54
CA ASN A 276 7.00 -3.21 17.53
C ASN A 276 8.01 -4.04 18.33
N GLY A 277 7.59 -5.22 18.78
CA GLY A 277 8.42 -6.14 19.56
C GLY A 277 9.71 -6.52 18.84
N LYS A 278 9.67 -6.69 17.51
CA LYS A 278 10.84 -6.98 16.66
C LYS A 278 11.88 -5.84 16.65
N ASP A 279 11.43 -4.61 16.92
CA ASP A 279 12.25 -3.41 16.80
C ASP A 279 12.87 -2.98 18.15
N ARG A 280 12.55 -3.66 19.26
CA ARG A 280 13.11 -3.36 20.59
C ARG A 280 14.51 -3.95 20.74
N ASP A 281 15.44 -3.16 21.29
CA ASP A 281 16.82 -3.59 21.53
C ASP A 281 16.91 -4.70 22.61
N SER A 282 15.90 -4.80 23.48
CA SER A 282 15.77 -5.87 24.48
C SER A 282 15.04 -7.08 23.91
N THR A 283 15.68 -7.87 23.06
CA THR A 283 15.23 -9.26 22.79
C THR A 283 15.64 -10.18 23.93
N LEU A 284 15.33 -9.79 25.18
CA LEU A 284 15.57 -10.65 26.35
C LEU A 284 14.73 -11.91 26.18
N ALA A 285 15.43 -13.03 26.29
CA ALA A 285 14.96 -14.38 26.05
C ALA A 285 13.84 -14.74 27.01
N ASP A 286 12.60 -14.52 26.61
CA ASP A 286 11.51 -15.35 27.11
C ASP A 286 11.59 -16.69 26.39
N ASN A 287 12.36 -17.62 26.98
CA ASN A 287 12.43 -19.04 26.61
C ASN A 287 11.15 -19.76 27.10
N GLY A 288 9.99 -19.12 26.94
CA GLY A 288 8.72 -19.74 27.24
C GLY A 288 8.49 -20.90 26.28
N ASP A 289 8.20 -22.08 26.81
CA ASP A 289 7.79 -23.21 25.98
C ASP A 289 6.53 -22.81 25.20
N TYR A 290 6.69 -22.63 23.90
CA TYR A 290 5.65 -22.28 22.93
C TYR A 290 4.43 -23.21 23.04
N MET A 291 4.63 -24.50 23.34
CA MET A 291 3.55 -25.47 23.49
C MET A 291 2.82 -25.34 24.83
N ARG A 292 3.35 -24.56 25.77
CA ARG A 292 2.77 -24.28 27.10
C ARG A 292 2.28 -22.84 27.25
N GLY A 293 2.11 -22.13 26.14
CA GLY A 293 1.62 -20.75 26.14
C GLY A 293 2.69 -19.69 26.41
N GLY A 294 3.97 -20.04 26.29
CA GLY A 294 5.10 -19.11 26.33
C GLY A 294 5.46 -18.49 24.96
N GLY A 295 4.59 -18.63 23.96
CA GLY A 295 4.74 -17.96 22.66
C GLY A 295 4.77 -16.44 22.79
N PHE A 296 5.16 -15.74 21.72
CA PHE A 296 5.19 -14.29 21.72
C PHE A 296 3.79 -13.71 21.95
N HIS A 297 3.43 -13.34 23.19
CA HIS A 297 2.19 -12.58 23.46
C HIS A 297 2.12 -11.26 22.65
N ASP A 298 3.27 -10.77 22.20
CA ASP A 298 3.38 -9.65 21.28
C ASP A 298 3.35 -10.16 19.82
N PRO A 299 2.27 -9.91 19.07
CA PRO A 299 2.12 -10.37 17.68
C PRO A 299 3.15 -9.73 16.72
N SER A 300 3.80 -8.65 17.16
CA SER A 300 4.79 -7.89 16.40
C SER A 300 6.25 -8.27 16.70
N ARG A 301 6.46 -9.37 17.44
CA ARG A 301 7.80 -9.80 17.89
C ARG A 301 8.53 -10.68 16.87
N ASN A 302 7.82 -11.27 15.90
CA ASN A 302 8.45 -12.01 14.81
C ASN A 302 9.23 -11.03 13.90
N PRO A 303 10.45 -11.34 13.44
CA PRO A 303 11.22 -10.47 12.55
C PRO A 303 10.50 -10.05 11.26
N ASN A 304 9.60 -10.89 10.73
CA ASN A 304 8.83 -10.64 9.52
C ASN A 304 7.54 -9.84 9.78
N SER A 305 7.16 -9.64 11.05
CA SER A 305 5.84 -9.10 11.40
C SER A 305 5.72 -7.60 11.15
N TYR A 306 4.52 -7.22 10.70
CA TYR A 306 4.01 -5.87 10.76
C TYR A 306 2.50 -5.99 10.94
N PRO A 307 1.98 -5.80 12.16
CA PRO A 307 0.60 -6.15 12.48
C PRO A 307 -0.41 -5.60 11.47
N MET A 308 -1.26 -6.48 10.96
CA MET A 308 -2.23 -6.11 9.92
C MET A 308 -3.21 -5.06 10.46
N THR A 309 -3.71 -4.18 9.61
CA THR A 309 -4.76 -3.22 9.97
C THR A 309 -6.00 -3.93 10.54
N GLY A 310 -6.67 -3.34 11.53
CA GLY A 310 -7.85 -3.92 12.16
C GLY A 310 -8.59 -2.95 13.09
N GLU A 311 -9.44 -3.50 13.97
CA GLU A 311 -10.36 -2.69 14.82
C GLU A 311 -9.67 -1.79 15.86
N HIS A 312 -8.39 -2.03 16.15
CA HIS A 312 -7.64 -1.33 17.19
C HIS A 312 -6.51 -0.52 16.58
N PRO A 313 -6.77 0.73 16.16
CA PRO A 313 -5.75 1.58 15.57
C PRO A 313 -4.73 2.05 16.61
N PHE A 314 -3.53 2.40 16.12
CA PHE A 314 -2.46 3.02 16.88
C PHE A 314 -2.26 4.47 16.42
N PRO A 315 -2.97 5.44 16.99
CA PRO A 315 -2.95 6.80 16.48
C PRO A 315 -1.69 7.58 16.89
N SER A 316 -1.39 8.60 16.10
CA SER A 316 -0.40 9.64 16.39
C SER A 316 -0.95 11.01 15.97
N ALA A 317 -0.20 12.08 16.22
CA ALA A 317 -0.50 13.40 15.69
C ALA A 317 0.81 14.13 15.38
N VAL A 318 0.85 14.75 14.20
CA VAL A 318 2.03 15.47 13.73
C VAL A 318 1.75 16.96 13.61
N THR A 319 2.59 17.77 14.24
CA THR A 319 2.67 19.21 14.00
C THR A 319 3.68 19.44 12.89
N VAL A 320 3.25 20.07 11.80
CA VAL A 320 4.14 20.39 10.69
C VAL A 320 4.53 21.86 10.78
N ARG A 321 5.83 22.13 10.82
CA ARG A 321 6.41 23.47 10.77
C ARG A 321 7.16 23.67 9.46
N VAL A 322 7.00 24.83 8.84
CA VAL A 322 7.78 25.23 7.69
C VAL A 322 8.53 26.51 8.03
N ASN A 323 9.87 26.48 7.95
CA ASN A 323 10.75 27.58 8.37
C ASN A 323 10.40 28.13 9.77
N GLY A 324 10.12 27.23 10.72
CA GLY A 324 9.77 27.56 12.12
C GLY A 324 8.29 27.91 12.35
N VAL A 325 7.53 28.23 11.30
CA VAL A 325 6.12 28.59 11.37
C VAL A 325 5.23 27.34 11.37
N VAL A 326 4.25 27.27 12.27
CA VAL A 326 3.27 26.16 12.26
C VAL A 326 2.41 26.24 11.00
N ALA A 327 2.50 25.20 10.17
CA ALA A 327 1.72 25.05 8.95
C ALA A 327 0.45 24.21 9.16
N GLY A 328 0.40 23.39 10.22
CA GLY A 328 -0.81 22.70 10.63
C GLY A 328 -0.54 21.56 11.62
N HIS A 329 -1.64 21.01 12.14
CA HIS A 329 -1.65 19.82 12.99
C HIS A 329 -2.49 18.75 12.29
N TYR A 330 -1.93 17.55 12.13
CA TYR A 330 -2.53 16.47 11.36
C TYR A 330 -2.62 15.22 12.25
N PRO A 331 -3.82 14.72 12.56
CA PRO A 331 -3.93 13.40 13.17
C PRO A 331 -3.47 12.34 12.17
N LEU A 332 -2.85 11.27 12.67
CA LEU A 332 -2.51 10.07 11.92
C LEU A 332 -3.30 8.93 12.55
N ALA A 333 -4.21 8.32 11.80
CA ALA A 333 -5.22 7.45 12.39
C ALA A 333 -4.63 6.16 12.95
N ASP A 334 -3.60 5.61 12.29
CA ASP A 334 -3.07 4.28 12.58
C ASP A 334 -1.59 4.13 12.14
N ASP A 335 -1.02 2.96 12.44
CA ASP A 335 0.21 2.39 11.89
C ASP A 335 -0.15 1.18 10.98
N PRO A 336 -0.77 1.41 9.80
CA PRO A 336 -1.51 0.37 9.11
C PRO A 336 -0.62 -0.52 8.21
N ALA A 337 -1.05 -1.76 8.03
CA ALA A 337 -0.55 -2.66 7.00
C ALA A 337 -1.64 -3.60 6.45
N ASP A 338 -1.89 -3.50 5.14
CA ASP A 338 -2.76 -4.39 4.39
C ASP A 338 -2.50 -4.25 2.88
N SER A 339 -3.37 -4.80 2.03
CA SER A 339 -3.15 -4.80 0.58
C SER A 339 -3.09 -3.39 -0.03
N ARG A 340 -3.52 -2.33 0.70
CA ARG A 340 -3.38 -0.93 0.27
C ARG A 340 -1.92 -0.49 0.18
N GLY A 341 -1.01 -1.12 0.93
CA GLY A 341 0.44 -0.91 0.84
C GLY A 341 1.09 -1.58 -0.37
N ILE A 342 0.57 -1.29 -1.57
CA ILE A 342 1.00 -1.90 -2.84
C ILE A 342 2.50 -1.71 -3.07
N LEU A 343 3.03 -0.51 -2.80
CA LEU A 343 4.46 -0.24 -3.00
C LEU A 343 5.31 -0.97 -1.97
N SER A 344 4.84 -1.13 -0.74
CA SER A 344 5.52 -1.92 0.29
C SER A 344 5.60 -3.39 -0.09
N TRP A 345 4.56 -3.96 -0.70
CA TRP A 345 4.59 -5.31 -1.26
C TRP A 345 5.51 -5.43 -2.48
N GLN A 346 5.41 -4.49 -3.41
CA GLN A 346 6.28 -4.40 -4.60
C GLN A 346 7.76 -4.29 -4.23
N ALA A 347 8.06 -3.67 -3.09
CA ALA A 347 9.42 -3.37 -2.67
C ALA A 347 10.21 -4.58 -2.17
N GLN A 348 9.54 -5.67 -1.82
CA GLN A 348 10.16 -6.80 -1.13
C GLN A 348 11.25 -7.47 -2.00
N PRO A 349 12.40 -7.85 -1.41
CA PRO A 349 13.52 -8.43 -2.16
C PRO A 349 13.33 -9.92 -2.50
N HIS A 350 12.29 -10.56 -1.96
CA HIS A 350 12.02 -12.00 -2.13
C HIS A 350 13.16 -12.92 -1.64
N ASP A 351 13.89 -12.54 -0.60
CA ASP A 351 14.97 -13.33 0.01
C ASP A 351 14.50 -14.33 1.09
N GLY A 352 13.18 -14.45 1.23
CA GLY A 352 12.50 -15.28 2.22
C GLY A 352 12.14 -14.56 3.52
N HIS A 353 12.37 -13.25 3.63
CA HIS A 353 11.90 -12.42 4.74
C HIS A 353 10.92 -11.33 4.26
N LEU A 354 10.20 -10.75 5.22
CA LEU A 354 9.35 -9.58 5.03
C LEU A 354 9.93 -8.38 5.75
N TYR A 355 9.96 -7.26 5.03
CA TYR A 355 10.42 -5.97 5.52
C TYR A 355 9.25 -5.00 5.48
N GLU A 356 8.44 -5.03 6.54
CA GLU A 356 7.28 -4.15 6.74
C GLU A 356 6.31 -4.13 5.55
N ALA A 357 6.13 -5.31 4.94
CA ALA A 357 5.29 -5.52 3.78
C ALA A 357 3.83 -5.13 4.07
N GLY A 358 3.16 -4.57 3.08
CA GLY A 358 1.80 -4.04 3.22
C GLY A 358 1.68 -2.76 4.05
N SER A 359 2.72 -2.28 4.74
CA SER A 359 2.61 -1.05 5.53
C SER A 359 2.40 0.18 4.64
N TYR A 360 1.62 1.17 5.07
CA TYR A 360 1.36 2.38 4.30
C TYR A 360 0.96 3.55 5.20
N GLY A 361 0.81 4.75 4.63
CA GLY A 361 0.35 5.93 5.34
C GLY A 361 -0.75 6.72 4.65
N GLU A 362 -1.07 7.85 5.25
CA GLU A 362 -1.98 8.85 4.73
C GLU A 362 -1.19 9.91 3.95
N LEU A 363 -1.77 10.43 2.86
CA LEU A 363 -1.15 11.51 2.11
C LEU A 363 -1.45 12.86 2.78
N LEU A 364 -0.47 13.41 3.47
CA LEU A 364 -0.56 14.75 4.04
C LEU A 364 -0.35 15.80 2.95
N ARG A 365 -1.23 16.82 2.93
CA ARG A 365 -1.15 17.98 2.04
C ARG A 365 -1.10 19.25 2.88
N VAL A 366 0.12 19.73 3.12
CA VAL A 366 0.39 20.85 4.02
C VAL A 366 0.56 22.12 3.23
N ALA A 367 -0.36 23.07 3.38
CA ALA A 367 -0.19 24.40 2.79
C ALA A 367 1.00 25.11 3.44
N VAL A 368 1.93 25.63 2.64
CA VAL A 368 3.06 26.40 3.16
C VAL A 368 2.58 27.82 3.52
N PRO A 369 2.71 28.27 4.78
CA PRO A 369 2.30 29.61 5.18
C PRO A 369 3.01 30.69 4.35
N PRO A 370 2.33 31.80 3.98
CA PRO A 370 2.94 32.86 3.17
C PRO A 370 4.22 33.47 3.77
N GLU A 371 4.28 33.57 5.10
CA GLU A 371 5.47 34.04 5.82
C GLU A 371 6.64 33.05 5.71
N ALA A 372 6.37 31.75 5.85
CA ALA A 372 7.37 30.68 5.68
C ALA A 372 7.88 30.62 4.24
N LEU A 373 6.98 30.76 3.26
CA LEU A 373 7.32 30.82 1.83
C LEU A 373 8.20 32.03 1.50
N SER A 374 7.88 33.19 2.08
CA SER A 374 8.67 34.41 1.93
C SER A 374 10.05 34.28 2.57
N ALA A 375 10.15 33.62 3.73
CA ALA A 375 11.43 33.29 4.35
C ALA A 375 12.24 32.36 3.46
N ALA A 376 11.62 31.30 2.92
CA ALA A 376 12.29 30.33 2.05
C ALA A 376 12.87 30.97 0.79
N ALA A 377 12.12 31.88 0.18
CA ALA A 377 12.56 32.61 -1.01
C ALA A 377 13.82 33.47 -0.74
N ARG A 378 13.97 34.00 0.47
CA ARG A 378 15.13 34.80 0.91
C ARG A 378 16.32 33.92 1.27
N THR A 379 16.11 32.85 2.04
CA THR A 379 17.16 31.93 2.48
C THR A 379 17.57 30.92 1.41
N LYS A 380 16.79 30.81 0.32
CA LYS A 380 16.94 29.81 -0.74
C LYS A 380 16.79 28.36 -0.27
N GLU A 381 16.04 28.17 0.81
CA GLU A 381 15.84 26.86 1.43
C GLU A 381 14.46 26.78 2.10
N ILE A 382 13.79 25.65 1.95
CA ILE A 382 12.59 25.29 2.72
C ILE A 382 12.98 24.24 3.75
N VAL A 383 12.82 24.60 5.02
CA VAL A 383 12.98 23.68 6.15
C VAL A 383 11.59 23.20 6.56
N VAL A 384 11.32 21.90 6.46
CA VAL A 384 10.07 21.29 6.90
C VAL A 384 10.37 20.38 8.08
N ARG A 385 9.70 20.59 9.21
CA ARG A 385 9.81 19.74 10.39
C ARG A 385 8.46 19.11 10.70
N LEU A 386 8.45 17.79 10.88
CA LEU A 386 7.30 17.00 11.28
C LEU A 386 7.53 16.52 12.72
N GLU A 387 6.76 17.04 13.67
CA GLU A 387 6.96 16.87 15.12
C GLU A 387 5.82 16.06 15.74
N VAL A 388 6.15 15.03 16.52
CA VAL A 388 5.21 14.25 17.36
C VAL A 388 5.44 14.62 18.82
N ASP A 389 4.37 15.04 19.48
CA ASP A 389 4.39 15.56 20.84
C ASP A 389 4.44 14.45 21.90
N GLU A 390 5.01 14.74 23.06
CA GLU A 390 5.08 13.81 24.20
C GLU A 390 3.72 13.44 24.80
N THR A 391 2.69 14.26 24.58
CA THR A 391 1.31 13.99 25.03
C THR A 391 0.62 12.89 24.24
N LEU A 392 1.04 12.63 23.00
CA LEU A 392 0.60 11.51 22.17
C LEU A 392 1.82 10.95 21.40
N PRO A 393 2.69 10.17 22.06
CA PRO A 393 3.96 9.70 21.50
C PRO A 393 3.73 8.49 20.57
N GLY A 394 2.84 8.65 19.59
CA GLY A 394 2.42 7.62 18.64
C GLY A 394 3.43 7.36 17.50
N GLY A 395 4.59 8.00 17.52
CA GLY A 395 5.60 7.88 16.47
C GLY A 395 5.18 8.45 15.12
N LEU A 396 6.09 8.35 14.15
CA LEU A 396 5.92 8.79 12.78
C LEU A 396 6.71 7.88 11.84
N ALA A 397 6.05 7.40 10.80
CA ALA A 397 6.72 6.81 9.64
C ALA A 397 6.61 7.77 8.46
N ILE A 398 7.70 7.91 7.70
CA ILE A 398 7.72 8.62 6.42
C ILE A 398 7.99 7.61 5.31
N TYR A 399 7.07 7.56 4.35
CA TYR A 399 7.14 6.66 3.19
C TYR A 399 7.71 7.44 2.00
N GLY A 400 8.63 6.81 1.26
CA GLY A 400 9.18 7.37 0.03
C GLY A 400 8.46 6.84 -1.21
N ALA A 401 8.81 7.34 -2.40
CA ALA A 401 8.08 7.05 -3.64
C ALA A 401 8.07 5.57 -4.09
N ARG A 402 8.80 4.70 -3.38
CA ARG A 402 8.92 3.26 -3.66
C ARG A 402 8.47 2.38 -2.49
N PHE A 403 7.73 2.92 -1.53
CA PHE A 403 7.19 2.20 -0.37
C PHE A 403 5.89 2.85 0.10
N GLY A 404 5.00 2.10 0.73
CA GLY A 404 3.68 2.61 1.13
C GLY A 404 2.60 2.41 0.06
N ARG A 405 1.77 3.43 -0.12
CA ARG A 405 0.60 3.44 -1.02
C ARG A 405 0.77 4.41 -2.18
N TYR A 406 1.35 5.59 -1.93
CA TYR A 406 1.49 6.67 -2.89
C TYR A 406 2.93 6.72 -3.41
N PRO A 407 3.16 6.89 -4.72
CA PRO A 407 4.51 7.00 -5.27
C PRO A 407 5.07 8.41 -5.06
N VAL A 408 5.09 8.87 -3.81
CA VAL A 408 5.42 10.24 -3.39
C VAL A 408 6.58 10.20 -2.42
N ASP A 409 7.66 10.91 -2.75
CA ASP A 409 8.67 11.32 -1.79
C ASP A 409 8.23 12.61 -1.08
N PRO A 410 8.78 12.96 0.11
CA PRO A 410 8.65 14.30 0.66
C PRO A 410 8.91 15.39 -0.40
N THR A 411 7.87 16.13 -0.77
CA THR A 411 7.88 17.00 -1.95
C THR A 411 7.27 18.36 -1.64
N VAL A 412 7.92 19.44 -2.08
CA VAL A 412 7.31 20.78 -2.14
C VAL A 412 6.90 21.10 -3.57
N ILE A 413 5.64 21.49 -3.73
CA ILE A 413 5.01 21.93 -4.98
C ILE A 413 4.83 23.44 -4.92
N PHE A 414 5.49 24.18 -5.80
CA PHE A 414 5.35 25.62 -5.99
C PHE A 414 4.42 25.92 -7.15
N VAL A 415 3.21 26.39 -6.87
CA VAL A 415 2.23 26.74 -7.88
C VAL A 415 2.55 28.10 -8.46
N LEU A 416 2.63 28.19 -9.78
CA LEU A 416 2.98 29.42 -10.50
C LEU A 416 1.73 30.21 -10.88
N ARG A 417 1.89 31.54 -10.96
CA ARG A 417 0.88 32.51 -11.41
C ARG A 417 0.57 32.40 -12.89
#